data_AF-R1CRV4-F1
#
_entry.id   AF-R1CRV4-F1
#
_cell.length_a   1.000
_cell.length_b   1.000
_cell.length_c   1.000
_cell.angle_alpha   90.00
_cell.angle_beta   90.00
_cell.angle_gamma   90.00
#
_symmetry.space_group_name_H-M   'P 1'
#
loop_
_entity.id
_entity.type
_entity.pdbx_description
1 polymer ?
#
loop_
_entity_poly.entity_id
_entity_poly.type
_entity_poly.pdbx_seq_one_letter_code
_entity_poly.pdbx_strand_id
1 'polypeptide(L)'
;MSTPTPSKARILCLHGYAQNAAFFRQRTGSLRKALKAVAGDFVFVDAPFAATAGFLGDINADERGQSLGWWTFDEATASRPSLSHEYAGVERSLELLDATCEREGPFDGVLGFSQGAALAALLCMRRRTLFRFAILVAGNAPPF
;
A
#
# COMPACT_ATOMS: atom_id res chain seq x y z
N MET A 1 29.26 19.92 21.32
CA MET A 1 28.23 18.84 21.38
C MET A 1 27.62 18.73 20.00
N SER A 2 27.82 17.61 19.29
CA SER A 2 27.23 17.42 17.97
C SER A 2 25.73 17.20 18.12
N THR A 3 24.91 17.97 17.40
CA THR A 3 23.47 17.75 17.33
C THR A 3 23.22 16.33 16.78
N PRO A 4 22.44 15.48 17.46
CA PRO A 4 22.10 14.17 16.92
C PRO A 4 21.41 14.36 15.58
N THR A 5 21.97 13.76 14.53
CA THR A 5 21.35 13.79 13.21
C THR A 5 20.00 13.08 13.32
N PRO A 6 18.88 13.69 12.90
CA PRO A 6 17.60 13.02 12.97
C PRO A 6 17.67 11.69 12.22
N SER A 7 17.21 10.61 12.86
CA SER A 7 17.15 9.29 12.23
C SER A 7 16.28 9.35 10.97
N LYS A 8 16.74 8.74 9.89
CA LYS A 8 15.97 8.70 8.65
C LYS A 8 14.71 7.86 8.84
N ALA A 9 13.61 8.30 8.25
CA ALA A 9 12.29 7.68 8.38
C ALA A 9 12.26 6.25 7.79
N ARG A 10 11.54 5.34 8.44
CA ARG A 10 11.14 4.04 7.87
C ARG A 10 9.70 4.11 7.39
N ILE A 11 9.45 3.72 6.14
CA ILE A 11 8.15 3.91 5.49
C ILE A 11 7.54 2.55 5.09
N LEU A 12 6.36 2.24 5.61
CA LEU A 12 5.54 1.10 5.18
C LEU A 12 4.91 1.41 3.82
N CYS A 13 5.00 0.50 2.84
CA CYS A 13 4.61 0.73 1.45
C CYS A 13 3.52 -0.24 0.99
N LEU A 14 2.36 0.31 0.61
CA LEU A 14 1.17 -0.44 0.21
C LEU A 14 0.88 -0.22 -1.28
N HIS A 15 0.97 -1.29 -2.07
CA HIS A 15 0.79 -1.26 -3.52
C HIS A 15 -0.67 -1.06 -3.94
N GLY A 16 -0.91 -0.75 -5.22
CA GLY A 16 -2.25 -0.65 -5.79
C GLY A 16 -2.83 -2.01 -6.19
N TYR A 17 -4.10 -2.02 -6.61
CA TYR A 17 -4.77 -3.26 -7.04
C TYR A 17 -4.07 -3.93 -8.24
N ALA A 18 -4.04 -5.26 -8.24
CA ALA A 18 -3.32 -6.11 -9.18
C ALA A 18 -1.86 -5.68 -9.36
N GLN A 19 -1.21 -5.32 -8.26
CA GLN A 19 0.24 -5.20 -8.15
C GLN A 19 0.72 -6.15 -7.05
N ASN A 20 2.02 -6.13 -6.76
CA ASN A 20 2.62 -6.75 -5.59
C ASN A 20 3.73 -5.83 -5.05
N ALA A 21 4.32 -6.21 -3.92
CA ALA A 21 5.40 -5.50 -3.25
C ALA A 21 6.61 -5.26 -4.16
N ALA A 22 7.04 -6.29 -4.90
CA ALA A 22 8.20 -6.23 -5.78
C ALA A 22 7.99 -5.23 -6.93
N PHE A 23 6.83 -5.32 -7.60
CA PHE A 23 6.46 -4.41 -8.68
C PHE A 23 6.34 -2.97 -8.17
N PHE A 24 5.69 -2.76 -7.02
CA PHE A 24 5.58 -1.41 -6.45
C PHE A 24 6.94 -0.83 -6.07
N ARG A 25 7.86 -1.66 -5.56
CA ARG A 25 9.26 -1.27 -5.34
C ARG A 25 9.97 -0.90 -6.64
N GLN A 26 9.73 -1.59 -7.75
CA GLN A 26 10.31 -1.18 -9.03
C GLN A 26 9.77 0.19 -9.48
N ARG A 27 8.45 0.38 -9.42
CA ARG A 27 7.77 1.61 -9.90
C ARG A 27 8.04 2.84 -9.04
N THR A 28 8.44 2.67 -7.78
CA THR A 28 8.72 3.78 -6.84
C THR A 28 10.22 4.15 -6.74
N GLY A 29 11.08 3.63 -7.63
CA GLY A 29 12.53 3.86 -7.57
C GLY A 29 12.94 5.33 -7.55
N SER A 30 12.38 6.15 -8.44
CA SER A 30 12.68 7.59 -8.50
C SER A 30 12.24 8.35 -7.25
N LEU A 31 11.07 7.99 -6.70
CA LEU A 31 10.57 8.56 -5.43
C LEU A 31 11.52 8.24 -4.28
N ARG A 32 11.92 6.97 -4.13
CA ARG A 32 12.88 6.57 -3.09
C ARG A 32 14.23 7.29 -3.23
N LYS A 33 14.71 7.46 -4.47
CA LYS A 33 15.94 8.21 -4.74
C LYS A 33 15.83 9.67 -4.32
N ALA A 34 14.69 10.31 -4.58
CA ALA A 34 14.42 11.69 -4.16
C ALA A 34 14.35 11.82 -2.63
N LEU A 35 13.82 10.81 -1.93
CA LEU A 35 13.65 10.82 -0.48
C LEU A 35 14.85 10.31 0.33
N LYS A 36 15.94 9.86 -0.30
CA LYS A 36 17.09 9.20 0.37
C LYS A 36 17.74 9.99 1.53
N ALA A 37 17.58 11.32 1.52
CA ALA A 37 18.10 12.19 2.56
C ALA A 37 17.29 12.09 3.87
N VAL A 38 15.98 11.83 3.76
CA VAL A 38 15.02 11.84 4.86
C VAL A 38 14.43 10.47 5.17
N ALA A 39 14.42 9.54 4.21
CA ALA A 39 13.94 8.17 4.36
C ALA A 39 15.10 7.17 4.25
N GLY A 40 15.22 6.28 5.23
CA GLY A 40 16.28 5.29 5.36
C GLY A 40 15.88 3.91 4.89
N ASP A 41 14.57 3.61 4.94
CA ASP A 41 14.04 2.30 4.61
C ASP A 41 12.61 2.40 4.05
N PHE A 42 12.29 1.51 3.13
CA PHE A 42 10.96 1.36 2.53
C PHE A 42 10.59 -0.12 2.56
N VAL A 43 9.63 -0.48 3.42
CA VAL A 43 9.18 -1.87 3.61
C VAL A 43 7.91 -2.09 2.80
N PHE A 44 7.98 -2.95 1.79
CA PHE A 44 6.88 -3.25 0.87
C PHE A 44 6.16 -4.52 1.31
N VAL A 45 4.83 -4.46 1.40
CA VAL A 45 4.01 -5.59 1.86
C VAL A 45 3.10 -6.05 0.73
N ASP A 46 2.99 -7.36 0.57
CA ASP A 46 2.06 -8.00 -0.36
C ASP A 46 0.66 -8.05 0.22
N ALA A 47 -0.33 -7.70 -0.61
CA ALA A 47 -1.72 -7.80 -0.24
C ALA A 47 -2.19 -9.28 -0.23
N PRO A 48 -3.17 -9.66 0.62
CA PRO A 48 -3.47 -11.06 0.89
C PRO A 48 -4.39 -11.74 -0.13
N PHE A 49 -5.00 -10.99 -1.05
CA PHE A 49 -5.97 -11.54 -2.00
C PHE A 49 -5.39 -11.58 -3.41
N ALA A 50 -5.70 -12.65 -4.15
CA ALA A 50 -5.50 -12.66 -5.59
C ALA A 50 -6.37 -11.59 -6.26
N ALA A 51 -5.82 -10.93 -7.26
CA ALA A 51 -6.48 -9.91 -8.05
C ALA A 51 -6.44 -10.28 -9.53
N THR A 52 -7.48 -9.89 -10.26
CA THR A 52 -7.53 -10.01 -11.72
C THR A 52 -6.95 -8.76 -12.37
N ALA A 53 -6.09 -8.93 -13.38
CA ALA A 53 -5.50 -7.81 -14.12
C ALA A 53 -6.29 -7.41 -15.36
N GLY A 54 -7.50 -7.96 -15.57
CA GLY A 54 -8.24 -7.88 -16.84
C GLY A 54 -8.52 -6.47 -17.34
N PHE A 55 -8.66 -5.48 -16.43
CA PHE A 55 -8.89 -4.07 -16.79
C PHE A 55 -7.62 -3.22 -16.88
N LEU A 56 -6.44 -3.76 -16.55
CA LEU A 56 -5.20 -2.98 -16.42
C LEU A 56 -4.37 -2.91 -17.72
N GLY A 57 -4.86 -3.49 -18.82
CA GLY A 57 -4.21 -3.47 -20.14
C GLY A 57 -2.89 -4.25 -20.20
N ASP A 58 -2.19 -4.16 -21.34
CA ASP A 58 -0.95 -4.87 -21.69
C ASP A 58 0.28 -4.43 -20.87
N ILE A 59 0.22 -4.54 -19.55
CA ILE A 59 1.44 -4.68 -18.77
C ILE A 59 1.75 -6.17 -18.74
N ASN A 60 2.85 -6.55 -19.38
CA ASN A 60 3.28 -7.93 -19.52
C ASN A 60 3.21 -8.64 -18.16
N ALA A 61 2.38 -9.69 -18.06
CA ALA A 61 2.11 -10.38 -16.80
C ALA A 61 3.41 -10.89 -16.15
N ASP A 62 4.39 -11.26 -16.99
CA ASP A 62 5.71 -11.73 -16.59
C ASP A 62 6.52 -10.66 -15.84
N GLU A 63 6.40 -9.38 -16.22
CA GLU A 63 7.09 -8.28 -15.53
C GLU A 63 6.40 -7.90 -14.22
N ARG A 64 5.09 -8.10 -14.14
CA ARG A 64 4.27 -7.70 -12.99
C ARG A 64 4.35 -8.73 -11.86
N GLY A 65 4.52 -10.02 -12.18
CA GLY A 65 4.42 -11.12 -11.23
C GLY A 65 2.98 -11.32 -10.75
N GLN A 66 2.82 -11.94 -9.57
CA GLN A 66 1.49 -12.23 -9.00
C GLN A 66 0.67 -10.95 -8.83
N SER A 67 -0.58 -10.97 -9.31
CA SER A 67 -1.51 -9.85 -9.15
C SER A 67 -2.24 -9.99 -7.82
N LEU A 68 -2.06 -9.01 -6.93
CA LEU A 68 -2.64 -9.01 -5.59
C LEU A 68 -3.50 -7.77 -5.33
N GLY A 69 -4.43 -7.89 -4.37
CA GLY A 69 -5.32 -6.82 -3.94
C GLY A 69 -5.57 -6.86 -2.43
N TRP A 70 -5.85 -5.69 -1.86
CA TRP A 70 -6.14 -5.49 -0.43
C TRP A 70 -7.58 -5.82 -0.05
N TRP A 71 -8.46 -5.88 -1.03
CA TRP A 71 -9.81 -6.39 -0.92
C TRP A 71 -10.24 -6.85 -2.31
N THR A 72 -11.25 -7.69 -2.32
CA THR A 72 -11.92 -8.18 -3.52
C THR A 72 -13.19 -7.37 -3.76
N PHE A 73 -13.68 -7.43 -4.99
CA PHE A 73 -14.95 -6.86 -5.41
C PHE A 73 -15.62 -7.85 -6.34
N ASP A 74 -16.93 -7.72 -6.52
CA ASP A 74 -17.65 -8.56 -7.46
C ASP A 74 -17.44 -8.08 -8.90
N GLU A 75 -16.73 -8.89 -9.69
CA GLU A 75 -16.45 -8.63 -11.11
C GLU A 75 -17.69 -8.80 -11.99
N ALA A 76 -18.73 -9.50 -11.53
CA ALA A 76 -20.00 -9.60 -12.26
C ALA A 76 -20.77 -8.28 -12.26
N THR A 77 -20.57 -7.45 -11.24
CA THR A 77 -21.29 -6.17 -11.06
C THR A 77 -20.44 -4.95 -11.33
N ALA A 78 -19.11 -5.07 -11.37
CA ALA A 78 -18.21 -3.97 -11.68
C ALA A 78 -17.02 -4.39 -12.55
N SER A 79 -16.67 -3.56 -13.54
CA SER A 79 -15.54 -3.81 -14.44
C SER A 79 -14.17 -3.45 -13.83
N ARG A 80 -14.15 -2.76 -12.69
CA ARG A 80 -12.94 -2.40 -11.92
C ARG A 80 -13.29 -2.14 -10.45
N PRO A 81 -12.34 -2.30 -9.50
CA PRO A 81 -12.62 -2.17 -8.08
C PRO A 81 -13.27 -0.84 -7.72
N SER A 82 -12.81 0.26 -8.30
CA SER A 82 -13.32 1.61 -7.97
C SER A 82 -14.77 1.86 -8.37
N LEU A 83 -15.41 0.96 -9.13
CA LEU A 83 -16.82 1.05 -9.52
C LEU A 83 -17.72 0.10 -8.72
N SER A 84 -17.15 -0.69 -7.82
CA SER A 84 -17.95 -1.63 -7.04
C SER A 84 -18.66 -0.94 -5.88
N HIS A 85 -19.85 -1.44 -5.57
CA HIS A 85 -20.65 -1.05 -4.41
C HIS A 85 -20.41 -1.97 -3.21
N GLU A 86 -19.73 -3.09 -3.41
CA GLU A 86 -19.46 -4.09 -2.37
C GLU A 86 -17.98 -4.48 -2.38
N TYR A 87 -17.37 -4.52 -1.19
CA TYR A 87 -15.98 -4.91 -1.02
C TYR A 87 -15.87 -5.97 0.07
N ALA A 88 -15.06 -7.00 -0.18
CA ALA A 88 -14.81 -8.06 0.78
C ALA A 88 -13.32 -8.18 1.12
N GLY A 89 -13.01 -8.32 2.41
CA GLY A 89 -11.67 -8.63 2.89
C GLY A 89 -10.84 -7.47 3.47
N VAL A 90 -11.40 -6.26 3.55
CA VAL A 90 -10.68 -5.08 4.10
C VAL A 90 -10.16 -5.33 5.51
N GLU A 91 -10.96 -5.93 6.39
CA GLU A 91 -10.56 -6.21 7.78
C GLU A 91 -9.36 -7.14 7.87
N ARG A 92 -9.33 -8.22 7.05
CA ARG A 92 -8.19 -9.14 6.98
C ARG A 92 -6.90 -8.44 6.55
N SER A 93 -7.00 -7.47 5.65
CA SER A 93 -5.86 -6.65 5.25
C SER A 93 -5.40 -5.70 6.36
N LEU A 94 -6.33 -5.11 7.13
CA LEU A 94 -5.99 -4.31 8.30
C LEU A 94 -5.30 -5.14 9.39
N GLU A 95 -5.81 -6.35 9.68
CA GLU A 95 -5.19 -7.30 10.62
C GLU A 95 -3.77 -7.69 10.19
N LEU A 96 -3.56 -7.98 8.89
CA LEU A 96 -2.24 -8.24 8.32
C LEU A 96 -1.27 -7.06 8.55
N LEU A 97 -1.74 -5.83 8.35
CA LEU A 97 -0.91 -4.64 8.52
C LEU A 97 -0.66 -4.31 9.99
N ASP A 98 -1.63 -4.52 10.88
CA ASP A 98 -1.44 -4.43 12.32
C ASP A 98 -0.33 -5.39 12.77
N ALA A 99 -0.42 -6.68 12.40
CA ALA A 99 0.59 -7.68 12.72
C ALA A 99 1.97 -7.37 12.12
N THR A 100 2.00 -6.76 10.92
CA THR A 100 3.26 -6.33 10.28
C THR A 100 3.88 -5.15 11.01
N CYS A 101 3.06 -4.18 11.44
CA CYS A 101 3.52 -3.04 12.22
C CYS A 101 4.07 -3.46 13.60
N GLU A 102 3.49 -4.49 14.21
CA GLU A 102 3.97 -5.06 15.46
C GLU A 102 5.29 -5.84 15.29
N ARG A 103 5.44 -6.58 14.19
CA ARG A 103 6.62 -7.42 13.94
C ARG A 103 7.83 -6.65 13.42
N GLU A 104 7.61 -5.66 12.55
CA GLU A 104 8.67 -5.02 11.75
C GLU A 104 8.82 -3.52 12.01
N GLY A 105 7.92 -2.95 12.81
CA GLY A 105 7.97 -1.56 13.25
C GLY A 105 9.12 -1.26 14.22
N PRO A 106 9.25 0.00 14.67
CA PRO A 106 8.36 1.11 14.35
C PRO A 106 8.54 1.62 12.92
N PHE A 107 7.44 2.10 12.35
CA PHE A 107 7.41 2.83 11.07
C PHE A 107 7.10 4.29 11.36
N ASP A 108 7.84 5.22 10.74
CA ASP A 108 7.57 6.65 10.88
C ASP A 108 6.41 7.10 9.99
N GLY A 109 6.20 6.42 8.86
CA GLY A 109 5.17 6.80 7.91
C GLY A 109 4.67 5.64 7.06
N VAL A 110 3.59 5.91 6.33
CA VAL A 110 3.00 4.99 5.36
C VAL A 110 2.93 5.65 3.98
N LEU A 111 3.24 4.90 2.93
CA LEU A 111 3.08 5.26 1.53
C LEU A 111 2.09 4.28 0.90
N GLY A 112 0.95 4.79 0.43
CA GLY A 112 -0.04 3.98 -0.28
C GLY A 112 -0.32 4.50 -1.68
N PHE A 113 -0.55 3.59 -2.63
CA PHE A 113 -0.99 3.91 -3.99
C PHE A 113 -2.34 3.28 -4.32
N SER A 114 -3.27 4.05 -4.90
CA SER A 114 -4.59 3.57 -5.34
C SER A 114 -5.33 2.79 -4.24
N GLN A 115 -5.56 1.49 -4.42
CA GLN A 115 -6.14 0.62 -3.39
C GLN A 115 -5.36 0.68 -2.06
N GLY A 116 -4.02 0.63 -2.12
CA GLY A 116 -3.15 0.76 -0.95
C GLY A 116 -3.19 2.13 -0.30
N ALA A 117 -3.53 3.20 -1.03
CA ALA A 117 -3.73 4.53 -0.45
C ALA A 117 -5.00 4.58 0.42
N ALA A 118 -6.09 3.97 -0.04
CA ALA A 118 -7.30 3.88 0.78
C ALA A 118 -7.05 3.02 2.03
N LEU A 119 -6.36 1.87 1.88
CA LEU A 119 -6.03 1.03 3.03
C LEU A 119 -5.12 1.74 4.03
N ALA A 120 -4.13 2.49 3.56
CA ALA A 120 -3.26 3.30 4.43
C ALA A 120 -4.08 4.31 5.24
N ALA A 121 -5.06 4.97 4.62
CA ALA A 121 -5.94 5.90 5.32
C ALA A 121 -6.78 5.19 6.40
N LEU A 122 -7.38 4.03 6.08
CA LEU A 122 -8.11 3.22 7.05
C LEU A 122 -7.22 2.78 8.22
N LEU A 123 -6.00 2.35 7.95
CA LEU A 123 -5.05 1.97 8.98
C LEU A 123 -4.67 3.16 9.88
N CYS A 124 -4.45 4.35 9.31
CA CYS A 124 -4.25 5.57 10.10
C CYS A 124 -5.45 5.91 10.98
N MET A 125 -6.68 5.70 10.48
CA MET A 125 -7.90 5.94 11.27
C MET A 125 -8.04 4.92 12.41
N ARG A 126 -7.73 3.65 12.13
CA ARG A 126 -7.71 2.54 13.10
C ARG A 126 -6.64 2.73 14.17
N ARG A 127 -5.45 3.19 13.78
CA ARG A 127 -4.26 3.34 14.63
C ARG A 127 -3.71 4.77 14.55
N ARG A 128 -4.42 5.72 15.18
CA ARG A 128 -4.20 7.18 15.05
C ARG A 128 -2.78 7.69 15.34
N THR A 129 -2.01 6.98 16.15
CA THR A 129 -0.65 7.36 16.56
C THR A 129 0.44 6.48 15.95
N LEU A 130 0.08 5.55 15.06
CA LEU A 130 1.01 4.58 14.49
C LEU A 130 2.04 5.24 13.57
N PHE A 131 1.62 6.23 12.78
CA PHE A 131 2.46 6.93 11.83
C PHE A 131 2.50 8.43 12.12
N ARG A 132 3.67 9.04 11.91
CA ARG A 132 3.85 10.50 12.00
C ARG A 132 3.37 11.21 10.74
N PHE A 133 3.35 10.51 9.61
CA PHE A 133 2.87 11.04 8.33
C PHE A 133 2.33 9.92 7.43
N ALA A 134 1.49 10.30 6.47
CA ALA A 134 0.99 9.41 5.42
C ALA A 134 1.17 10.08 4.05
N ILE A 135 1.63 9.30 3.07
CA ILE A 135 1.74 9.70 1.67
C ILE A 135 0.70 8.87 0.90
N LEU A 136 -0.40 9.51 0.52
CA LEU A 136 -1.54 8.86 -0.14
C LEU A 136 -1.60 9.29 -1.60
N VAL A 137 -1.34 8.38 -2.53
CA VAL A 137 -1.28 8.69 -3.97
C VAL A 137 -2.44 8.05 -4.70
N ALA A 138 -3.27 8.87 -5.35
CA ALA A 138 -4.39 8.44 -6.19
C ALA A 138 -5.38 7.47 -5.50
N GLY A 139 -5.56 7.62 -4.18
CA GLY A 139 -6.56 6.86 -3.43
C GLY A 139 -7.98 7.34 -3.72
N ASN A 140 -8.94 6.42 -3.61
CA ASN A 140 -10.36 6.75 -3.52
C ASN A 140 -10.84 6.45 -2.10
N ALA A 141 -11.98 7.03 -1.71
CA ALA A 141 -12.72 6.58 -0.54
C ALA A 141 -13.72 5.53 -1.02
N PRO A 142 -13.53 4.24 -0.69
CA PRO A 142 -14.55 3.24 -0.99
C PRO A 142 -15.78 3.53 -0.11
N PRO A 143 -17.01 3.38 -0.62
CA PRO A 143 -18.22 3.47 0.17
C PRO A 143 -18.30 2.28 1.13
N PHE A 144 -17.68 2.39 2.30
CA PHE A 144 -17.89 1.48 3.43
C PHE A 144 -18.99 2.03 4.35
#